data_AF-A0A0F9EBI2-F1
#
_entry.id   AF-A0A0F9EBI2-F1
#
_cell.length_a   1.000
_cell.length_b   1.000
_cell.length_c   1.000
_cell.angle_alpha   90.00
_cell.angle_beta   90.00
_cell.angle_gamma   90.00
#
_symmetry.space_group_name_H-M   'P 1'
#
loop_
_entity.id
_entity.type
_entity.pdbx_description
1 polymer ?
#
loop_
_entity_poly.entity_id
_entity_poly.type
_entity_poly.pdbx_seq_one_letter_code
_entity_poly.pdbx_strand_id
1 'polypeptide(L)'
;MGSNLDTPVPVNDFDFSEVSVNDKQPVITNNLGRDTTIAELVFLSGYFGDVVEQDGIANSATGRINIDSDRIIRTEQMEATDTFTVGNTIWFVAGGAGAAGTLEDANTGTDYAAGIITAEGGTGGAQTFVEFRPFAQRLDAADVSAQV
;
A
#
# COMPACT_ATOMS: atom_id res chain seq x y z
N MET A 1 -49.54 -7.15 -31.05
CA MET A 1 -48.43 -7.68 -30.22
C MET A 1 -47.13 -7.21 -30.85
N GLY A 2 -46.66 -6.04 -30.44
CA GLY A 2 -45.33 -5.52 -30.78
C GLY A 2 -44.47 -5.64 -29.53
N SER A 3 -43.29 -6.23 -29.68
CA SER A 3 -42.41 -6.75 -28.64
C SER A 3 -41.99 -5.72 -27.59
N ASN A 4 -41.93 -6.20 -26.36
CA ASN A 4 -41.42 -5.56 -25.16
C ASN A 4 -39.94 -5.17 -25.28
N LEU A 5 -39.62 -4.00 -24.71
CA LEU A 5 -38.33 -3.61 -24.11
C LEU A 5 -37.19 -3.25 -25.07
N ASP A 6 -37.16 -1.97 -25.47
CA ASP A 6 -35.92 -1.28 -25.84
C ASP A 6 -35.36 -0.55 -24.62
N THR A 7 -35.02 -1.32 -23.58
CA THR A 7 -34.12 -0.82 -22.54
C THR A 7 -32.70 -1.03 -23.04
N PRO A 8 -31.89 0.02 -23.22
CA PRO A 8 -30.49 -0.16 -23.57
C PRO A 8 -29.83 -1.08 -22.55
N VAL A 9 -29.28 -2.20 -23.00
CA VAL A 9 -28.33 -2.96 -22.20
C VAL A 9 -27.15 -2.02 -21.94
N PRO A 10 -26.76 -1.75 -20.68
CA PRO A 10 -25.55 -1.00 -20.41
C PRO A 10 -24.40 -1.68 -21.15
N VAL A 11 -23.78 -0.97 -22.10
CA VAL A 11 -22.56 -1.43 -22.74
C VAL A 11 -21.49 -1.28 -21.67
N ASN A 12 -21.04 -2.41 -21.10
CA ASN A 12 -19.89 -2.42 -20.21
C ASN A 12 -18.66 -2.13 -21.08
N ASP A 13 -18.26 -0.86 -21.19
CA ASP A 13 -17.01 -0.50 -21.84
C ASP A 13 -15.87 -1.25 -21.13
N PHE A 14 -15.22 -2.17 -21.85
CA PHE A 14 -14.02 -2.93 -21.45
C PHE A 14 -14.15 -4.20 -20.60
N ASP A 15 -15.30 -4.88 -20.55
CA ASP A 15 -15.42 -6.14 -19.78
C ASP A 15 -14.93 -5.98 -18.33
N PHE A 16 -15.24 -4.81 -17.75
CA PHE A 16 -14.83 -4.44 -16.41
C PHE A 16 -15.64 -5.26 -15.41
N SER A 17 -14.96 -6.05 -14.56
CA SER A 17 -15.57 -6.76 -13.44
C SER A 17 -14.76 -6.47 -12.18
N GLU A 18 -15.44 -5.93 -11.17
CA GLU A 18 -14.87 -5.57 -9.88
C GLU A 18 -15.53 -6.47 -8.83
N VAL A 19 -14.78 -7.42 -8.28
CA VAL A 19 -15.32 -8.48 -7.41
C VAL A 19 -15.24 -8.11 -5.91
N SER A 20 -14.52 -7.03 -5.57
CA SER A 20 -14.58 -6.37 -4.26
C SER A 20 -13.94 -4.97 -4.31
N VAL A 21 -14.72 -3.93 -4.04
CA VAL A 21 -14.23 -2.55 -3.82
C VAL A 21 -14.05 -2.36 -2.32
N ASN A 22 -12.97 -2.89 -1.75
CA ASN A 22 -12.57 -2.53 -0.39
C ASN A 22 -11.26 -1.74 -0.43
N ASP A 23 -11.20 -0.74 -1.32
CA ASP A 23 -10.13 0.25 -1.32
C ASP A 23 -10.19 1.06 -0.02
N LYS A 24 -9.44 0.59 0.98
CA LYS A 24 -9.24 1.32 2.22
C LYS A 24 -8.18 2.36 1.95
N GLN A 25 -8.63 3.56 1.60
CA GLN A 25 -7.76 4.67 1.23
C GLN A 25 -7.99 5.91 2.11
N PRO A 26 -7.39 5.98 3.31
CA PRO A 26 -7.49 7.16 4.17
C PRO A 26 -6.81 8.36 3.52
N VAL A 27 -7.38 9.54 3.74
CA VAL A 27 -6.72 10.82 3.40
C VAL A 27 -5.82 11.19 4.58
N ILE A 28 -4.53 11.38 4.31
CA ILE A 28 -3.52 11.63 5.34
C ILE A 28 -2.63 12.81 4.94
N THR A 29 -2.04 13.48 5.92
CA THR A 29 -1.02 14.52 5.68
C THR A 29 0.36 13.87 5.60
N ASN A 30 1.11 14.18 4.53
CA ASN A 30 2.52 13.82 4.46
C ASN A 30 3.34 14.74 5.38
N ASN A 31 3.82 14.19 6.49
CA ASN A 31 4.65 14.90 7.47
C ASN A 31 6.11 14.41 7.49
N LEU A 32 6.58 13.77 6.41
CA LEU A 32 7.94 13.21 6.36
C LEU A 32 9.04 14.27 6.19
N GLY A 33 8.69 15.52 5.89
CA GLY A 33 9.68 16.57 5.61
C GLY A 33 10.27 16.51 4.19
N ARG A 34 9.68 15.68 3.32
CA ARG A 34 9.97 15.56 1.89
C ARG A 34 8.71 15.16 1.13
N ASP A 35 8.73 15.32 -0.18
CA ASP A 35 7.68 14.79 -1.05
C ASP A 35 7.78 13.26 -1.12
N THR A 36 6.63 12.59 -1.13
CA THR A 36 6.55 11.15 -1.44
C THR A 36 6.28 10.96 -2.92
N THR A 37 6.59 9.77 -3.46
CA THR A 37 6.27 9.40 -4.84
C THR A 37 5.13 8.39 -4.93
N ILE A 38 4.52 8.25 -6.10
CA ILE A 38 3.54 7.17 -6.36
C ILE A 38 4.15 5.79 -6.02
N ALA A 39 3.33 4.89 -5.47
CA ALA A 39 3.68 3.55 -5.01
C ALA A 39 4.77 3.47 -3.93
N GLU A 40 5.17 4.60 -3.34
CA GLU A 40 6.08 4.62 -2.20
C GLU A 40 5.41 4.06 -0.95
N LEU A 41 6.05 3.12 -0.28
CA LEU A 41 5.60 2.62 1.02
C LEU A 41 5.91 3.64 2.12
N VAL A 42 4.90 3.95 2.93
CA VAL A 42 4.96 4.96 3.97
C VAL A 42 4.28 4.49 5.24
N PHE A 43 4.69 5.06 6.38
CA PHE A 43 3.97 4.98 7.64
C PHE A 43 3.58 6.38 8.07
N LEU A 44 2.31 6.73 7.90
CA LEU A 44 1.80 8.09 8.08
C LEU A 44 0.49 8.05 8.86
N SER A 45 0.38 8.91 9.87
CA SER A 45 -0.81 8.98 10.75
C SER A 45 -1.22 7.64 11.37
N GLY A 46 -0.25 6.75 11.64
CA GLY A 46 -0.51 5.43 12.22
C GLY A 46 -0.83 4.33 11.21
N TYR A 47 -0.82 4.64 9.92
CA TYR A 47 -1.14 3.71 8.85
C TYR A 47 0.07 3.37 8.00
N PHE A 48 0.26 2.08 7.74
CA PHE A 48 1.19 1.55 6.75
C PHE A 48 0.48 1.37 5.40
N GLY A 49 1.07 1.84 4.31
CA GLY A 49 0.50 1.63 2.98
C GLY A 49 1.36 2.23 1.87
N ASP A 50 0.86 2.17 0.65
CA ASP A 50 1.49 2.77 -0.54
C ASP A 50 0.74 4.03 -0.98
N VAL A 51 1.48 5.04 -1.44
CA VAL A 51 0.92 6.27 -2.00
C VAL A 51 0.22 5.96 -3.33
N VAL A 52 -1.05 6.34 -3.47
CA VAL A 52 -1.84 6.13 -4.70
C VAL A 52 -1.97 7.38 -5.58
N GLU A 53 -1.54 8.53 -5.09
CA GLU A 53 -1.59 9.79 -5.83
C GLU A 53 -0.57 9.79 -6.97
N GLN A 54 -1.01 10.19 -8.19
CA GLN A 54 -0.18 10.09 -9.38
C GLN A 54 1.11 10.93 -9.30
N ASP A 55 1.01 12.12 -8.73
CA ASP A 55 2.14 13.04 -8.51
C ASP A 55 2.84 12.81 -7.16
N GLY A 56 2.44 11.77 -6.42
CA GLY A 56 2.82 11.58 -5.03
C GLY A 56 2.13 12.57 -4.08
N ILE A 57 2.67 12.74 -2.88
CA ILE A 57 2.11 13.66 -1.87
C ILE A 57 3.22 14.64 -1.47
N ALA A 58 3.05 15.91 -1.82
CA ALA A 58 3.98 16.95 -1.41
C ALA A 58 4.09 17.06 0.12
N ASN A 59 5.24 17.47 0.63
CA ASN A 59 5.42 17.68 2.07
C ASN A 59 4.38 18.67 2.60
N SER A 60 3.77 18.34 3.75
CA SER A 60 2.66 19.07 4.39
C SER A 60 1.36 19.13 3.58
N ALA A 61 1.26 18.44 2.45
CA ALA A 61 0.01 18.27 1.71
C ALA A 61 -0.74 17.01 2.17
N THR A 62 -2.03 16.95 1.86
CA THR A 62 -2.85 15.75 2.04
C THR A 62 -2.91 14.93 0.76
N GLY A 63 -2.91 13.61 0.90
CA GLY A 63 -3.16 12.69 -0.20
C GLY A 63 -3.64 11.34 0.33
N ARG A 64 -3.90 10.40 -0.57
CA ARG A 64 -4.36 9.06 -0.23
C ARG A 64 -3.21 8.05 -0.24
N ILE A 65 -3.28 7.12 0.70
CA ILE A 65 -2.51 5.86 0.64
C ILE A 65 -3.47 4.69 0.57
N ASN A 66 -3.05 3.55 0.05
CA ASN A 66 -3.84 2.32 0.10
C ASN A 66 -3.34 1.43 1.24
N ILE A 67 -4.26 1.07 2.14
CA ILE A 67 -3.98 0.22 3.31
C ILE A 67 -4.69 -1.14 3.23
N ASP A 68 -5.27 -1.47 2.07
CA ASP A 68 -6.00 -2.71 1.90
C ASP A 68 -5.06 -3.93 2.02
N SER A 69 -5.42 -4.84 2.93
CA SER A 69 -4.70 -6.07 3.26
C SER A 69 -5.02 -7.23 2.33
N ASP A 70 -6.05 -7.11 1.50
CA ASP A 70 -6.41 -8.16 0.53
C ASP A 70 -5.48 -8.17 -0.70
N ARG A 71 -4.57 -7.20 -0.77
CA ARG A 71 -3.58 -7.03 -1.83
C ARG A 71 -2.30 -7.81 -1.58
N ILE A 72 -1.53 -8.00 -2.66
CA ILE A 72 -0.16 -8.49 -2.64
C ILE A 72 0.72 -7.34 -3.14
N ILE A 73 1.71 -6.95 -2.34
CA ILE A 73 2.66 -5.89 -2.68
C ILE A 73 3.98 -6.52 -3.04
N ARG A 74 4.50 -6.19 -4.23
CA ARG A 74 5.85 -6.53 -4.67
C ARG A 74 6.66 -5.24 -4.79
N THR A 75 7.82 -5.16 -4.15
CA THR A 75 8.63 -3.94 -4.13
C THR A 75 10.12 -4.21 -4.00
N GLU A 76 10.92 -3.20 -4.36
CA GLU A 76 12.37 -3.13 -4.16
C GLU A 76 12.73 -2.17 -3.00
N GLN A 77 11.73 -1.57 -2.32
CA GLN A 77 11.92 -0.67 -1.18
C GLN A 77 12.28 -1.46 0.09
N MET A 78 13.45 -2.06 0.10
CA MET A 78 13.91 -3.01 1.11
C MET A 78 15.43 -2.91 1.31
N GLU A 79 15.93 -3.37 2.45
CA GLU A 79 17.36 -3.48 2.69
C GLU A 79 17.92 -4.65 1.88
N ALA A 80 18.88 -4.36 0.99
CA ALA A 80 19.39 -5.35 0.05
C ALA A 80 20.27 -6.41 0.73
N THR A 81 20.84 -6.08 1.90
CA THR A 81 21.64 -7.02 2.70
C THR A 81 20.81 -8.01 3.51
N ASP A 82 19.50 -7.82 3.58
CA ASP A 82 18.60 -8.69 4.33
C ASP A 82 18.29 -9.99 3.58
N THR A 83 17.74 -10.96 4.31
CA THR A 83 17.28 -12.25 3.78
C THR A 83 15.81 -12.46 4.10
N PHE A 84 14.96 -11.88 3.25
CA PHE A 84 13.53 -12.15 3.24
C PHE A 84 13.25 -13.63 2.96
N THR A 85 12.36 -14.21 3.76
CA THR A 85 11.98 -15.63 3.70
C THR A 85 10.47 -15.75 3.71
N VAL A 86 9.87 -16.44 2.72
CA VAL A 86 8.42 -16.71 2.68
C VAL A 86 7.89 -17.21 4.03
N GLY A 87 6.76 -16.64 4.45
CA GLY A 87 6.07 -16.98 5.69
C GLY A 87 6.54 -16.20 6.91
N ASN A 88 7.69 -15.53 6.85
CA ASN A 88 8.13 -14.63 7.91
C ASN A 88 7.36 -13.31 7.88
N THR A 89 7.33 -12.64 9.04
CA THR A 89 6.87 -11.25 9.14
C THR A 89 7.88 -10.33 8.48
N ILE A 90 7.39 -9.41 7.66
CA ILE A 90 8.19 -8.30 7.13
C ILE A 90 7.97 -7.04 7.95
N TRP A 91 9.04 -6.32 8.24
CA TRP A 91 9.04 -5.13 9.08
C TRP A 91 9.31 -3.91 8.22
N PHE A 92 8.74 -2.78 8.58
CA PHE A 92 8.93 -1.51 7.89
C PHE A 92 9.54 -0.48 8.84
N VAL A 93 10.72 0.00 8.49
CA VAL A 93 11.38 1.14 9.12
C VAL A 93 10.84 2.40 8.46
N ALA A 94 10.17 3.25 9.23
CA ALA A 94 9.63 4.50 8.69
C ALA A 94 10.75 5.45 8.25
N GLY A 95 10.59 6.00 7.05
CA GLY A 95 11.48 7.03 6.51
C GLY A 95 11.27 8.40 7.16
N GLY A 96 11.90 9.41 6.57
CA GLY A 96 11.79 10.80 7.02
C GLY A 96 12.37 11.77 6.00
N ALA A 97 12.83 12.92 6.46
CA ALA A 97 13.21 14.02 5.57
C ALA A 97 14.41 13.67 4.67
N GLY A 98 15.25 12.72 5.09
CA GLY A 98 16.45 12.32 4.36
C GLY A 98 16.26 11.14 3.39
N ALA A 99 15.23 10.31 3.57
CA ALA A 99 15.08 9.07 2.81
C ALA A 99 13.66 8.47 2.88
N ALA A 100 13.36 7.59 1.92
CA ALA A 100 12.24 6.65 2.01
C ALA A 100 12.38 5.70 3.19
N GLY A 101 11.26 5.13 3.64
CA GLY A 101 11.32 4.01 4.56
C GLY A 101 11.84 2.76 3.88
N THR A 102 12.16 1.74 4.65
CA THR A 102 12.78 0.51 4.15
C THR A 102 12.11 -0.70 4.78
N LEU A 103 11.91 -1.76 3.99
CA LEU A 103 11.50 -3.05 4.52
C LEU A 103 12.71 -3.85 5.01
N GLU A 104 12.58 -4.50 6.16
CA GLU A 104 13.61 -5.28 6.85
C GLU A 104 13.07 -6.68 7.21
N ASP A 105 13.96 -7.67 7.28
CA ASP A 105 13.64 -9.07 7.62
C ASP A 105 13.51 -9.31 9.14
N ALA A 106 13.95 -8.35 9.95
CA ALA A 106 13.97 -8.40 11.39
C ALA A 106 13.51 -7.09 12.03
N ASN A 107 12.92 -7.20 13.23
CA ASN A 107 12.54 -6.04 14.01
C ASN A 107 13.72 -5.51 14.83
N THR A 108 14.08 -4.25 14.63
CA THR A 108 15.13 -3.52 15.37
C THR A 108 14.61 -2.80 16.62
N GLY A 109 13.30 -2.84 16.86
CA GLY A 109 12.62 -2.34 18.07
C GLY A 109 11.68 -1.16 17.82
N THR A 110 11.83 -0.45 16.70
CA THR A 110 10.99 0.69 16.30
C THR A 110 10.17 0.42 15.05
N ASP A 111 10.23 -0.81 14.54
CA ASP A 111 9.77 -1.11 13.19
C ASP A 111 8.31 -1.57 13.23
N TYR A 112 7.60 -1.27 12.15
CA TYR A 112 6.19 -1.59 12.03
C TYR A 112 6.05 -2.94 11.35
N ALA A 113 5.31 -3.86 11.97
CA ALA A 113 4.96 -5.12 11.33
C ALA A 113 4.07 -4.82 10.10
N ALA A 114 4.61 -5.01 8.89
CA ALA A 114 3.96 -4.59 7.65
C ALA A 114 3.10 -5.71 7.05
N GLY A 115 3.52 -6.97 7.18
CA GLY A 115 2.77 -8.10 6.64
C GLY A 115 3.49 -9.45 6.73
N ILE A 116 3.06 -10.40 5.92
CA ILE A 116 3.67 -11.73 5.77
C ILE A 116 4.23 -11.88 4.36
N ILE A 117 5.49 -12.31 4.26
CA ILE A 117 6.19 -12.50 2.99
C ILE A 117 5.56 -13.67 2.23
N THR A 118 5.22 -13.43 0.95
CA THR A 118 4.61 -14.41 0.04
C THR A 118 5.57 -14.88 -1.04
N ALA A 119 6.57 -14.07 -1.41
CA ALA A 119 7.65 -14.44 -2.30
C ALA A 119 8.85 -13.50 -2.14
N GLU A 120 10.00 -13.92 -2.66
CA GLU A 120 11.21 -13.12 -2.74
C GLU A 120 11.96 -13.45 -4.03
N GLY A 121 12.93 -12.61 -4.40
CA GLY A 121 13.86 -12.97 -5.47
C GLY A 121 15.25 -12.42 -5.26
N GLY A 122 16.18 -13.02 -5.99
CA GLY A 122 17.62 -12.88 -5.75
C GLY A 122 18.14 -14.01 -4.85
N THR A 123 19.28 -13.76 -4.22
CA THR A 123 19.92 -14.70 -3.28
C THR A 123 19.96 -14.06 -1.89
N GLY A 124 19.83 -14.82 -0.81
CA GLY A 124 19.90 -14.25 0.55
C GLY A 124 21.14 -13.38 0.75
N GLY A 125 20.96 -12.18 1.32
CA GLY A 125 21.99 -11.15 1.45
C GLY A 125 22.28 -10.34 0.18
N ALA A 126 21.52 -10.57 -0.88
CA ALA A 126 21.55 -9.84 -2.15
C ALA A 126 20.18 -9.99 -2.87
N GLN A 127 19.09 -9.82 -2.13
CA GLN A 127 17.76 -9.94 -2.70
C GLN A 127 17.43 -8.68 -3.51
N THR A 128 16.61 -8.85 -4.56
CA THR A 128 16.26 -7.77 -5.49
C THR A 128 14.83 -7.30 -5.37
N PHE A 129 13.94 -8.15 -4.83
CA PHE A 129 12.60 -7.75 -4.46
C PHE A 129 12.07 -8.63 -3.33
N VAL A 130 11.04 -8.13 -2.67
CA VAL A 130 10.19 -8.89 -1.74
C VAL A 130 8.73 -8.69 -2.12
N GLU A 131 7.95 -9.76 -1.94
CA GLU A 131 6.51 -9.77 -2.11
C GLU A 131 5.86 -10.16 -0.77
N PHE A 132 4.82 -9.43 -0.37
CA PHE A 132 4.14 -9.69 0.89
C PHE A 132 2.66 -9.32 0.84
N ARG A 133 1.89 -9.91 1.75
CA ARG A 133 0.50 -9.53 2.03
C ARG A 133 0.46 -8.66 3.28
N PRO A 134 -0.03 -7.40 3.20
CA PRO A 134 -0.08 -6.51 4.36
C PRO A 134 -1.00 -7.02 5.47
N PHE A 135 -0.74 -6.62 6.72
CA PHE A 135 -1.69 -6.87 7.80
C PHE A 135 -2.93 -5.98 7.68
N ALA A 136 -4.08 -6.51 8.10
CA ALA A 136 -5.32 -5.76 8.16
C ALA A 136 -5.23 -4.64 9.19
N GLN A 137 -5.47 -3.41 8.73
CA GLN A 137 -5.51 -2.22 9.56
C GLN A 137 -6.96 -1.76 9.77
N ARG A 138 -7.25 -1.23 10.96
CA ARG A 138 -8.56 -0.66 11.27
C ARG A 138 -8.57 0.79 10.84
N LEU A 139 -9.53 1.16 10.00
CA LEU A 139 -9.84 2.57 9.76
C LEU A 139 -10.58 3.11 10.98
N ASP A 140 -10.08 4.20 11.56
CA ASP A 140 -10.79 4.90 12.62
C ASP A 140 -12.02 5.61 12.06
N ALA A 141 -13.09 5.69 12.85
CA ALA A 141 -14.37 6.26 12.41
C ALA A 141 -14.27 7.73 11.95
N ALA A 142 -13.26 8.46 12.43
CA ALA A 142 -12.96 9.82 12.00
C ALA A 142 -12.49 9.88 10.54
N ASP A 143 -11.73 8.87 10.08
CA ASP A 143 -11.14 8.82 8.73
C ASP A 143 -12.17 8.47 7.65
N VAL A 144 -13.29 7.84 8.06
CA VAL A 144 -14.44 7.55 7.18
C VAL A 144 -15.27 8.82 6.93
N SER A 145 -15.34 9.74 7.88
CA SER A 145 -16.14 10.97 7.76
C SER A 145 -15.54 12.03 6.84
N ALA A 146 -14.25 11.90 6.49
CA ALA A 146 -13.55 12.73 5.52
C ALA A 146 -13.75 12.27 4.05
N GLN A 147 -14.47 11.17 3.82
CA GLN A 147 -14.80 10.65 2.49
C GLN A 147 -16.17 11.11 1.95
N VAL A 148 -16.91 11.97 2.67
CA VAL A 148 -18.23 12.49 2.25
C VAL A 148 -18.14 13.92 1.75
#